data_AF-A0A9E3GS70-F1
#
_entry.id   AF-A0A9E3GS70-F1
#
_cell.length_a   1.000
_cell.length_b   1.000
_cell.length_c   1.000
_cell.angle_alpha   90.00
_cell.angle_beta   90.00
_cell.angle_gamma   90.00
#
_symmetry.space_group_name_H-M   'P 1'
#
loop_
_entity.id
_entity.type
_entity.pdbx_description
1 polymer ?
#
loop_
_entity_poly.entity_id
_entity_poly.type
_entity_poly.pdbx_seq_one_letter_code
_entity_poly.pdbx_strand_id
1 'polypeptide(L)'
;MAKNKPGDHQAWTASQVVAHNVTRGRELRGLTQAELAERLTRFTGARWSHTAVAQAEGSVGGQRVRQFTANELVALARALDVPLLFFFLPPDDGAGHLVTDDADSGLPWGYLLVLLLGDRSNVPVLADRLANWAELLTERIDLPRSDAPHEPESVLAEIAGALRRREPLLPEDVLAAALHGLAARRMRGAPQPDDEMTNDLATFVDKLRDLADALTAFNNYRPGAFIDERVVAEIAETRREQQRRQQAAIEDARAEEEQ
;
A
#
# COMPACT_ATOMS: atom_id res chain seq x y z
N MET A 1 -28.17 6.98 31.99
CA MET A 1 -27.12 5.97 31.74
C MET A 1 -27.76 4.81 30.98
N ALA A 2 -27.58 4.78 29.66
CA ALA A 2 -28.12 3.72 28.81
C ALA A 2 -27.16 2.52 28.81
N LYS A 3 -27.68 1.34 29.13
CA LYS A 3 -26.96 0.06 29.08
C LYS A 3 -26.63 -0.29 27.63
N ASN A 4 -25.36 -0.38 27.27
CA ASN A 4 -24.95 -1.03 26.02
C ASN A 4 -25.34 -2.51 26.10
N LYS A 5 -26.12 -2.96 25.12
CA LYS A 5 -26.45 -4.38 24.93
C LYS A 5 -25.18 -5.13 24.54
N PRO A 6 -24.84 -6.25 25.21
CA PRO A 6 -23.72 -7.08 24.80
C PRO A 6 -24.14 -7.88 23.56
N GLY A 7 -23.56 -7.58 22.39
CA GLY A 7 -23.79 -8.33 21.15
C GLY A 7 -23.62 -7.54 19.86
N ASP A 8 -23.66 -6.21 19.89
CA ASP A 8 -23.58 -5.39 18.68
C ASP A 8 -22.11 -5.14 18.30
N HIS A 9 -21.50 -6.10 17.60
CA HIS A 9 -20.19 -5.89 16.99
C HIS A 9 -20.35 -4.75 15.97
N GLN A 10 -19.64 -3.65 16.18
CA GLN A 10 -19.85 -2.39 15.46
C GLN A 10 -19.77 -2.60 13.93
N ALA A 11 -20.88 -2.39 13.23
CA ALA A 11 -21.03 -2.63 11.79
C ALA A 11 -20.60 -1.38 11.00
N TRP A 12 -19.58 -1.46 10.14
CA TRP A 12 -19.05 -0.28 9.43
C TRP A 12 -19.04 -0.47 7.92
N THR A 13 -19.49 0.56 7.20
CA THR A 13 -19.25 0.71 5.75
C THR A 13 -17.80 1.06 5.46
N ALA A 14 -17.36 0.88 4.20
CA ALA A 14 -16.03 1.30 3.76
C ALA A 14 -15.74 2.79 4.04
N SER A 15 -16.73 3.66 3.86
CA SER A 15 -16.59 5.10 4.15
C SER A 15 -16.40 5.39 5.65
N GLN A 16 -16.98 4.57 6.54
CA GLN A 16 -16.73 4.66 7.98
C GLN A 16 -15.32 4.16 8.35
N VAL A 17 -14.81 3.14 7.66
CA VAL A 17 -13.41 2.71 7.80
C VAL A 17 -12.46 3.84 7.40
N VAL A 18 -12.72 4.50 6.27
CA VAL A 18 -11.96 5.69 5.85
C VAL A 18 -12.02 6.77 6.92
N ALA A 19 -13.22 7.12 7.42
CA ALA A 19 -13.40 8.14 8.46
C ALA A 19 -12.58 7.84 9.74
N HIS A 20 -12.58 6.59 10.19
CA HIS A 20 -11.78 6.16 11.34
C HIS A 20 -10.28 6.37 11.09
N ASN A 21 -9.82 5.98 9.90
CA ASN A 21 -8.41 6.11 9.52
C ASN A 21 -8.00 7.58 9.27
N VAL A 22 -8.92 8.47 8.91
CA VAL A 22 -8.64 9.93 8.88
C VAL A 22 -8.29 10.43 10.27
N THR A 23 -9.12 10.11 11.28
CA THR A 23 -8.84 10.48 12.67
C THR A 23 -7.49 9.92 13.11
N ARG A 24 -7.26 8.63 12.84
CA ARG A 24 -6.02 7.94 13.21
C ARG A 24 -4.79 8.56 12.55
N GLY A 25 -4.85 8.79 11.24
CA GLY A 25 -3.76 9.40 10.49
C GLY A 25 -3.47 10.82 10.96
N ARG A 26 -4.50 11.61 11.29
CA ARG A 26 -4.34 12.95 11.86
C ARG A 26 -3.61 12.90 13.21
N GLU A 27 -4.04 12.03 14.11
CA GLU A 27 -3.43 11.85 15.43
C GLU A 27 -1.98 11.37 15.35
N LEU A 28 -1.68 10.42 14.44
CA LEU A 28 -0.33 9.94 14.18
C LEU A 28 0.62 11.04 13.67
N ARG A 29 0.09 12.13 13.15
CA ARG A 29 0.85 13.30 12.67
C ARG A 29 0.78 14.49 13.63
N GLY A 30 0.12 14.34 14.78
CA GLY A 30 -0.05 15.42 15.76
C GLY A 30 -0.83 16.62 15.22
N LEU A 31 -1.58 16.47 14.13
CA LEU A 31 -2.27 17.58 13.48
C LEU A 31 -3.59 17.90 14.18
N THR A 32 -3.91 19.18 14.22
CA THR A 32 -5.27 19.65 14.54
C THR A 32 -6.20 19.48 13.33
N GLN A 33 -7.50 19.49 13.58
CA GLN A 33 -8.51 19.43 12.50
C GLN A 33 -8.43 20.66 11.58
N ALA A 34 -8.02 21.83 12.11
CA ALA A 34 -7.84 23.04 11.33
C ALA A 34 -6.64 22.94 10.37
N GLU A 35 -5.51 22.42 10.84
CA GLU A 35 -4.32 22.21 10.00
C GLU A 35 -4.58 21.16 8.92
N LEU A 36 -5.29 20.07 9.26
CA LEU A 36 -5.69 19.08 8.26
C LEU A 36 -6.61 19.71 7.20
N ALA A 37 -7.57 20.56 7.61
CA ALA A 37 -8.44 21.26 6.68
C ALA A 37 -7.67 22.20 5.74
N GLU A 38 -6.66 22.90 6.24
CA GLU A 38 -5.79 23.74 5.43
C GLU A 38 -5.03 22.92 4.37
N ARG A 39 -4.42 21.80 4.78
CA ARG A 39 -3.70 20.89 3.88
C ARG A 39 -4.64 20.30 2.82
N LEU A 40 -5.83 19.84 3.22
CA LEU A 40 -6.82 19.29 2.29
C LEU A 40 -7.34 20.34 1.30
N THR A 41 -7.52 21.59 1.74
CA THR A 41 -7.89 22.69 0.84
C THR A 41 -6.85 22.89 -0.25
N ARG A 42 -5.57 22.81 0.09
CA ARG A 42 -4.45 22.93 -0.86
C ARG A 42 -4.47 21.83 -1.92
N PHE A 43 -4.74 20.58 -1.54
CA PHE A 43 -4.65 19.44 -2.45
C PHE A 43 -5.92 19.13 -3.23
N THR A 44 -7.09 19.43 -2.68
CA THR A 44 -8.38 19.16 -3.35
C THR A 44 -8.83 20.33 -4.22
N GLY A 45 -8.30 21.53 -4.01
CA GLY A 45 -8.78 22.77 -4.64
C GLY A 45 -10.17 23.23 -4.14
N ALA A 46 -10.83 22.44 -3.30
CA ALA A 46 -12.09 22.77 -2.64
C ALA A 46 -11.82 23.24 -1.21
N ARG A 47 -12.62 24.19 -0.71
CA ARG A 47 -12.45 24.69 0.66
C ARG A 47 -12.88 23.63 1.68
N TRP A 48 -11.91 23.11 2.43
CA TRP A 48 -12.13 22.32 3.62
C TRP A 48 -12.12 23.22 4.85
N SER A 49 -13.17 23.15 5.67
CA SER A 49 -13.23 23.81 6.96
C SER A 49 -12.87 22.84 8.09
N HIS A 50 -12.52 23.38 9.25
CA HIS A 50 -12.43 22.61 10.50
C HIS A 50 -13.68 21.75 10.72
N THR A 51 -14.87 22.31 10.49
CA THR A 51 -16.14 21.59 10.62
C THR A 51 -16.28 20.45 9.61
N ALA A 52 -15.80 20.62 8.38
CA ALA A 52 -15.83 19.57 7.36
C ALA A 52 -14.94 18.39 7.74
N VAL A 53 -13.78 18.64 8.35
CA VAL A 53 -12.89 17.61 8.90
C VAL A 53 -13.53 16.93 10.11
N ALA A 54 -14.08 17.69 11.06
CA ALA A 54 -14.77 17.13 12.22
C ALA A 54 -15.95 16.21 11.82
N GLN A 55 -16.71 16.59 10.78
CA GLN A 55 -17.78 15.76 10.23
C GLN A 55 -17.25 14.51 9.52
N ALA A 56 -16.11 14.62 8.83
CA ALA A 56 -15.45 13.47 8.22
C ALA A 56 -15.01 12.46 9.29
N GLU A 57 -14.32 12.91 10.34
CA GLU A 57 -13.87 12.08 11.46
C GLU A 57 -15.03 11.48 12.26
N GLY A 58 -16.10 12.26 12.48
CA GLY A 58 -17.29 11.84 13.22
C GLY A 58 -18.19 10.85 12.47
N SER A 59 -17.93 10.56 11.19
CA SER A 59 -18.76 9.68 10.37
C SER A 59 -18.77 8.22 10.84
N VAL A 60 -17.82 7.80 11.68
CA VAL A 60 -17.74 6.44 12.23
C VAL A 60 -18.98 6.06 13.04
N GLY A 61 -19.49 6.98 13.88
CA GLY A 61 -20.64 6.74 14.76
C GLY A 61 -21.84 7.67 14.49
N GLY A 62 -21.76 8.53 13.47
CA GLY A 62 -22.80 9.49 13.14
C GLY A 62 -23.96 8.87 12.36
N GLN A 63 -25.16 9.44 12.49
CA GLN A 63 -26.34 9.05 11.68
C GLN A 63 -26.14 9.31 10.18
N ARG A 64 -25.24 10.24 9.82
CA ARG A 64 -24.93 10.58 8.43
C ARG A 64 -23.46 10.26 8.17
N VAL A 65 -23.24 9.21 7.39
CA VAL A 65 -21.91 8.80 6.95
C VAL A 65 -21.47 9.69 5.77
N ARG A 66 -20.35 10.39 5.92
CA ARG A 66 -19.72 11.13 4.82
C ARG A 66 -19.16 10.15 3.78
N GLN A 67 -19.39 10.45 2.51
CA GLN A 67 -18.74 9.75 1.39
C GLN A 67 -17.42 10.41 1.03
N PHE A 68 -16.43 9.61 0.64
CA PHE A 68 -15.11 10.07 0.21
C PHE A 68 -14.91 9.73 -1.26
N THR A 69 -14.50 10.72 -2.04
CA THR A 69 -14.13 10.54 -3.45
C THR A 69 -12.70 10.03 -3.59
N ALA A 70 -12.37 9.42 -4.73
CA ALA A 70 -10.99 8.99 -5.02
C ALA A 70 -9.98 10.15 -4.92
N ASN A 71 -10.36 11.35 -5.37
CA ASN A 71 -9.52 12.54 -5.28
C ASN A 71 -9.29 12.97 -3.81
N GLU A 72 -10.31 12.88 -2.96
CA GLU A 72 -10.16 13.14 -1.52
C GLU A 72 -9.25 12.11 -0.86
N LEU A 73 -9.31 10.83 -1.25
CA LEU A 73 -8.39 9.80 -0.73
C LEU A 73 -6.94 10.09 -1.09
N VAL A 74 -6.67 10.51 -2.32
CA VAL A 74 -5.31 10.94 -2.75
C VAL A 74 -4.87 12.18 -1.97
N ALA A 75 -5.75 13.17 -1.79
CA ALA A 75 -5.43 14.36 -1.01
C ALA A 75 -5.17 14.04 0.47
N LEU A 76 -5.91 13.10 1.06
CA LEU A 76 -5.71 12.63 2.42
C LEU A 76 -4.38 11.89 2.57
N ALA A 77 -4.04 11.00 1.63
CA ALA A 77 -2.75 10.31 1.60
C ALA A 77 -1.57 11.29 1.57
N ARG A 78 -1.69 12.35 0.75
CA ARG A 78 -0.69 13.42 0.68
C ARG A 78 -0.65 14.29 1.94
N ALA A 79 -1.81 14.68 2.48
CA ALA A 79 -1.91 15.57 3.64
C ALA A 79 -1.41 14.93 4.95
N LEU A 80 -1.72 13.65 5.13
CA LEU A 80 -1.37 12.85 6.31
C LEU A 80 -0.08 12.05 6.12
N ASP A 81 0.48 12.09 4.93
CA ASP A 81 1.70 11.39 4.59
C ASP A 81 1.66 9.88 4.91
N VAL A 82 0.66 9.20 4.35
CA VAL A 82 0.39 7.77 4.53
C VAL A 82 0.05 7.13 3.18
N PRO A 83 0.32 5.82 2.99
CA PRO A 83 -0.09 5.14 1.75
C PRO A 83 -1.62 5.13 1.62
N LEU A 84 -2.13 5.14 0.38
CA LEU A 84 -3.58 5.09 0.12
C LEU A 84 -4.29 3.92 0.82
N LEU A 85 -3.63 2.76 0.86
CA LEU A 85 -4.16 1.55 1.52
C LEU A 85 -4.43 1.75 3.00
N PHE A 86 -3.74 2.68 3.66
CA PHE A 86 -3.94 3.00 5.08
C PHE A 86 -5.41 3.30 5.41
N PHE A 87 -6.12 4.00 4.52
CA PHE A 87 -7.51 4.40 4.77
C PHE A 87 -8.51 3.25 4.75
N PHE A 88 -8.11 2.09 4.25
CA PHE A 88 -8.96 0.90 4.18
C PHE A 88 -8.56 -0.18 5.17
N LEU A 89 -7.59 0.10 6.06
CA LEU A 89 -7.22 -0.85 7.10
C LEU A 89 -8.35 -0.97 8.13
N PRO A 90 -8.69 -2.20 8.59
CA PRO A 90 -9.64 -2.41 9.65
C PRO A 90 -9.22 -1.71 10.96
N PRO A 91 -10.17 -1.44 11.87
CA PRO A 91 -9.87 -0.89 13.19
C PRO A 91 -8.83 -1.71 13.96
N ASP A 92 -7.97 -1.04 14.72
CA ASP A 92 -6.85 -1.65 15.45
C ASP A 92 -7.33 -2.76 16.42
N ASP A 93 -8.51 -2.60 17.04
CA ASP A 93 -9.09 -3.56 17.97
C ASP A 93 -9.68 -4.81 17.29
N GLY A 94 -9.79 -4.81 15.96
CA GLY A 94 -10.38 -5.88 15.16
C GLY A 94 -11.87 -6.09 15.44
N ALA A 95 -12.52 -5.18 16.17
CA ALA A 95 -13.93 -5.30 16.50
C ALA A 95 -14.79 -4.92 15.29
N GLY A 96 -15.97 -5.55 15.18
CA GLY A 96 -16.92 -5.22 14.11
C GLY A 96 -16.80 -6.07 12.84
N HIS A 97 -17.43 -5.59 11.78
CA HIS A 97 -17.45 -6.20 10.45
C HIS A 97 -17.73 -5.16 9.37
N LEU A 98 -17.34 -5.48 8.14
CA LEU A 98 -17.61 -4.67 6.96
C LEU A 98 -19.08 -4.84 6.55
N VAL A 99 -19.80 -3.74 6.35
CA VAL A 99 -21.16 -3.75 5.81
C VAL A 99 -21.13 -3.38 4.33
N THR A 100 -21.82 -4.17 3.51
CA THR A 100 -22.09 -3.91 2.10
C THR A 100 -23.59 -4.06 1.84
N ASP A 101 -24.09 -3.45 0.77
CA ASP A 101 -25.53 -3.44 0.45
C ASP A 101 -26.13 -4.84 0.23
N ASP A 102 -25.29 -5.82 -0.09
CA ASP A 102 -25.64 -7.20 -0.39
C ASP A 102 -25.40 -8.18 0.79
N ALA A 103 -24.82 -7.72 1.90
CA ALA A 103 -24.46 -8.56 3.03
C ALA A 103 -24.96 -7.97 4.36
N ASP A 104 -26.25 -8.18 4.63
CA ASP A 104 -26.94 -7.67 5.83
C ASP A 104 -26.32 -8.13 7.16
N SER A 105 -25.69 -9.31 7.19
CA SER A 105 -25.01 -9.85 8.38
C SER A 105 -23.60 -9.34 8.57
N GLY A 106 -23.08 -8.58 7.60
CA GLY A 106 -21.69 -8.13 7.57
C GLY A 106 -20.69 -9.19 7.09
N LEU A 107 -19.58 -8.69 6.56
CA LEU A 107 -18.43 -9.45 6.07
C LEU A 107 -17.26 -9.28 7.05
N PRO A 108 -16.48 -10.34 7.31
CA PRO A 108 -15.34 -10.24 8.21
C PRO A 108 -14.30 -9.26 7.67
N TRP A 109 -13.54 -8.60 8.56
CA TRP A 109 -12.45 -7.70 8.15
C TRP A 109 -11.42 -8.36 7.22
N GLY A 110 -11.20 -9.67 7.37
CA GLY A 110 -10.36 -10.44 6.45
C GLY A 110 -10.82 -10.36 4.99
N TYR A 111 -12.13 -10.24 4.74
CA TYR A 111 -12.65 -10.05 3.39
C TYR A 111 -12.24 -8.69 2.80
N LEU A 112 -12.31 -7.61 3.59
CA LEU A 112 -11.81 -6.30 3.17
C LEU A 112 -10.32 -6.35 2.81
N LEU A 113 -9.51 -7.06 3.60
CA LEU A 113 -8.09 -7.24 3.32
C LEU A 113 -7.84 -8.03 2.04
N VAL A 114 -8.64 -9.06 1.76
CA VAL A 114 -8.59 -9.81 0.50
C VAL A 114 -8.93 -8.91 -0.69
N LEU A 115 -9.91 -8.02 -0.57
CA LEU A 115 -10.24 -7.06 -1.63
C LEU A 115 -9.11 -6.05 -1.88
N LEU A 116 -8.38 -5.64 -0.83
CA LEU A 116 -7.30 -4.66 -0.94
C LEU A 116 -6.00 -5.25 -1.46
N LEU A 117 -5.62 -6.43 -0.97
CA LEU A 117 -4.33 -7.06 -1.24
C LEU A 117 -4.40 -8.08 -2.39
N GLY A 118 -5.61 -8.53 -2.71
CA GLY A 118 -5.85 -9.61 -3.65
C GLY A 118 -5.86 -10.99 -3.00
N ASP A 119 -6.15 -11.99 -3.83
CA ASP A 119 -6.11 -13.41 -3.53
C ASP A 119 -5.36 -14.15 -4.65
N ARG A 120 -5.03 -15.42 -4.43
CA ARG A 120 -4.22 -16.21 -5.37
C ARG A 120 -4.76 -16.26 -6.79
N SER A 121 -6.07 -16.13 -6.98
CA SER A 121 -6.71 -16.14 -8.29
C SER A 121 -6.59 -14.81 -9.04
N ASN A 122 -6.54 -13.68 -8.31
CA ASN A 122 -6.50 -12.35 -8.92
C ASN A 122 -5.09 -11.74 -9.00
N VAL A 123 -4.14 -12.27 -8.22
CA VAL A 123 -2.73 -11.84 -8.22
C VAL A 123 -2.10 -11.87 -9.63
N PRO A 124 -2.32 -12.90 -10.48
CA PRO A 124 -1.76 -12.90 -11.84
C PRO A 124 -2.23 -11.70 -12.68
N VAL A 125 -3.52 -11.35 -12.58
CA VAL A 125 -4.09 -10.21 -13.32
C VAL A 125 -3.48 -8.88 -12.84
N LEU A 126 -3.29 -8.74 -11.53
CA LEU A 126 -2.64 -7.57 -10.96
C LEU A 126 -1.15 -7.50 -11.38
N ALA A 127 -0.44 -8.62 -11.33
CA ALA A 127 0.97 -8.72 -11.70
C ALA A 127 1.19 -8.34 -13.17
N ASP A 128 0.38 -8.87 -14.09
CA ASP A 128 0.43 -8.52 -15.52
C ASP A 128 0.20 -7.02 -15.74
N ARG A 129 -0.73 -6.43 -14.98
CA ARG A 129 -1.00 -5.00 -15.07
C ARG A 129 0.17 -4.16 -14.52
N LEU A 130 0.73 -4.56 -13.38
CA LEU A 130 1.86 -3.89 -12.73
C LEU A 130 3.17 -4.02 -13.52
N ALA A 131 3.34 -5.11 -14.28
CA ALA A 131 4.53 -5.30 -15.12
C ALA A 131 4.79 -4.13 -16.08
N ASN A 132 3.73 -3.49 -16.58
CA ASN A 132 3.83 -2.30 -17.43
C ASN A 132 4.44 -1.07 -16.73
N TRP A 133 4.50 -1.08 -15.41
CA TRP A 133 4.98 0.01 -14.56
C TRP A 133 6.18 -0.40 -13.70
N ALA A 134 6.76 -1.58 -13.95
CA ALA A 134 7.83 -2.14 -13.14
C ALA A 134 9.06 -1.21 -13.06
N GLU A 135 9.37 -0.51 -14.15
CA GLU A 135 10.46 0.47 -14.18
C GLU A 135 10.24 1.60 -13.16
N LEU A 136 9.01 2.13 -13.06
CA LEU A 136 8.65 3.18 -12.11
C LEU A 136 8.71 2.73 -10.65
N LEU A 137 8.56 1.43 -10.38
CA LEU A 137 8.70 0.87 -9.03
C LEU A 137 10.16 0.82 -8.56
N THR A 138 11.10 0.84 -9.50
CA THR A 138 12.55 0.84 -9.22
C THR A 138 13.17 2.25 -9.33
N GLU A 139 12.45 3.18 -9.95
CA GLU A 139 12.90 4.56 -10.12
C GLU A 139 12.65 5.38 -8.85
N ARG A 140 13.61 6.23 -8.48
CA ARG A 140 13.44 7.18 -7.39
C ARG A 140 12.57 8.33 -7.86
N ILE A 141 11.47 8.57 -7.14
CA ILE A 141 10.53 9.63 -7.48
C ILE A 141 10.82 10.88 -6.63
N ASP A 142 11.00 12.01 -7.30
CA ASP A 142 11.05 13.32 -6.64
C ASP A 142 9.65 13.73 -6.19
N LEU A 143 9.48 13.94 -4.88
CA LEU A 143 8.20 14.38 -4.34
C LEU A 143 7.91 15.86 -4.67
N PRO A 144 6.65 16.21 -5.00
CA PRO A 144 6.25 17.60 -5.12
C PRO A 144 6.59 18.40 -3.85
N ARG A 145 7.04 19.65 -4.00
CA ARG A 145 7.39 20.52 -2.84
C ARG A 145 6.23 20.69 -1.85
N SER A 146 5.00 20.61 -2.33
CA SER A 146 3.79 20.70 -1.51
C SER A 146 3.63 19.54 -0.53
N ASP A 147 4.31 18.42 -0.79
CA ASP A 147 4.17 17.14 -0.07
C ASP A 147 5.33 16.91 0.90
N ALA A 148 6.34 17.78 0.87
CA ALA A 148 7.42 17.77 1.84
C ALA A 148 6.86 18.15 3.23
N PRO A 149 7.20 17.41 4.30
CA PRO A 149 6.73 17.71 5.63
C PRO A 149 7.04 19.16 6.02
N HIS A 150 6.04 19.85 6.59
CA HIS A 150 6.19 21.18 7.14
C HIS A 150 6.95 21.09 8.47
N GLU A 151 8.26 20.88 8.39
CA GLU A 151 9.28 21.26 9.38
C GLU A 151 10.67 20.85 8.81
N PRO A 152 11.34 21.71 8.05
CA PRO A 152 12.79 21.58 7.96
C PRO A 152 13.37 22.11 9.27
N GLU A 153 13.95 21.23 10.10
CA GLU A 153 14.80 21.65 11.23
C GLU A 153 15.99 22.53 10.79
N SER A 154 16.26 22.62 9.48
CA SER A 154 17.39 23.36 8.94
C SER A 154 17.23 23.79 7.48
N VAL A 155 17.52 25.06 7.19
CA VAL A 155 17.66 25.64 5.85
C VAL A 155 18.69 24.88 5.00
N LEU A 156 19.68 24.22 5.63
CA LEU A 156 20.66 23.39 4.92
C LEU A 156 20.06 22.08 4.39
N ALA A 157 19.06 21.50 5.07
CA ALA A 157 18.34 20.31 4.59
C ALA A 157 17.46 20.63 3.36
N GLU A 158 16.93 21.86 3.31
CA GLU A 158 16.19 22.38 2.17
C GLU A 158 17.10 22.63 0.95
N ILE A 159 18.28 23.21 1.16
CA ILE A 159 19.30 23.45 0.12
C ILE A 159 19.90 22.14 -0.39
N ALA A 160 20.14 21.15 0.47
CA ALA A 160 20.79 19.89 0.11
C ALA A 160 19.88 18.92 -0.67
N GLY A 161 18.57 19.19 -0.81
CA GLY A 161 17.63 18.28 -1.47
C GLY A 161 17.46 16.92 -0.79
N ALA A 162 18.01 16.76 0.42
CA ALA A 162 18.14 15.49 1.13
C ALA A 162 16.80 14.93 1.64
N LEU A 163 15.75 15.76 1.75
CA LEU A 163 14.42 15.36 2.22
C LEU A 163 13.41 15.09 1.09
N ARG A 164 13.82 15.18 -0.18
CA ARG A 164 12.91 15.09 -1.35
C ARG A 164 12.88 13.73 -2.04
N ARG A 165 13.59 12.74 -1.51
CA ARG A 165 13.72 11.41 -2.11
C ARG A 165 13.03 10.39 -1.21
N ARG A 166 11.94 9.81 -1.69
CA ARG A 166 11.45 8.53 -1.13
C ARG A 166 12.03 7.41 -1.94
N GLU A 167 12.69 6.50 -1.25
CA GLU A 167 12.97 5.20 -1.84
C GLU A 167 11.63 4.44 -1.88
N PRO A 168 11.22 3.92 -3.05
CA PRO A 168 10.04 3.07 -3.13
C PRO A 168 10.23 1.90 -2.17
N LEU A 169 9.17 1.58 -1.40
CA LEU A 169 9.18 0.39 -0.54
C LEU A 169 9.37 -0.83 -1.43
N LEU A 170 10.43 -1.59 -1.18
CA LEU A 170 10.61 -2.88 -1.80
C LEU A 170 9.62 -3.88 -1.16
N PRO A 171 9.23 -4.96 -1.85
CA PRO A 171 8.34 -5.98 -1.28
C PRO A 171 8.80 -6.50 0.09
N GLU A 172 10.12 -6.62 0.30
CA GLU A 172 10.76 -6.98 1.55
C GLU A 172 10.53 -5.95 2.68
N ASP A 173 10.46 -4.66 2.37
CA ASP A 173 10.19 -3.62 3.36
C ASP A 173 8.76 -3.69 3.87
N VAL A 174 7.82 -4.01 2.98
CA VAL A 174 6.40 -4.22 3.33
C VAL A 174 6.26 -5.43 4.26
N LEU A 175 6.98 -6.52 3.97
CA LEU A 175 7.01 -7.71 4.81
C LEU A 175 7.68 -7.42 6.16
N ALA A 176 8.83 -6.74 6.17
CA ALA A 176 9.52 -6.35 7.39
C ALA A 176 8.64 -5.46 8.28
N ALA A 177 7.92 -4.50 7.69
CA ALA A 177 6.99 -3.65 8.41
C ALA A 177 5.81 -4.44 9.01
N ALA A 178 5.24 -5.39 8.26
CA ALA A 178 4.16 -6.25 8.74
C ALA A 178 4.62 -7.13 9.92
N LEU A 179 5.80 -7.74 9.80
CA LEU A 179 6.39 -8.58 10.85
C LEU A 179 6.75 -7.76 12.10
N HIS A 180 7.33 -6.57 11.91
CA HIS A 180 7.61 -5.65 13.01
C HIS A 180 6.33 -5.23 13.73
N GLY A 181 5.26 -4.92 12.99
CA GLY A 181 3.94 -4.60 13.54
C GLY A 181 3.37 -5.74 14.38
N LEU A 182 3.45 -6.99 13.88
CA LEU A 182 3.02 -8.18 14.61
C LEU A 182 3.82 -8.37 15.91
N ALA A 183 5.15 -8.27 15.85
CA ALA A 183 6.03 -8.40 17.00
C ALA A 183 5.75 -7.32 18.06
N ALA A 184 5.64 -6.05 17.63
CA ALA A 184 5.36 -4.92 18.52
C ALA A 184 3.97 -4.99 19.19
N ARG A 185 2.98 -5.57 18.50
CA ARG A 185 1.63 -5.78 19.06
C ARG A 185 1.62 -6.89 20.11
N ARG A 186 2.36 -7.98 19.88
CA ARG A 186 2.47 -9.09 20.85
C ARG A 186 3.26 -8.68 22.09
N MET A 187 4.35 -7.93 21.93
CA MET A 187 5.13 -7.42 23.08
C MET A 187 4.36 -6.43 23.94
N ARG A 188 3.45 -5.62 23.37
CA ARG A 188 2.60 -4.68 24.14
C ARG A 188 1.44 -5.35 24.88
N GLY A 189 1.08 -6.59 24.53
CA GLY A 189 -0.05 -7.31 25.11
C GLY A 189 0.34 -8.43 26.08
N ALA A 190 1.62 -8.65 26.36
CA ALA A 190 2.08 -9.75 27.21
C ALA A 190 2.00 -9.39 28.71
N PRO A 191 1.28 -10.17 29.55
CA PRO A 191 1.49 -10.18 30.99
C PRO A 191 2.88 -10.75 31.33
N GLN A 192 3.33 -10.61 32.58
CA GLN A 192 4.62 -11.13 33.06
C GLN A 192 4.86 -12.60 32.64
N PRO A 193 6.09 -12.96 32.24
CA PRO A 193 6.33 -14.24 31.57
C PRO A 193 6.37 -15.44 32.53
N ASP A 194 5.55 -16.44 32.24
CA ASP A 194 5.60 -17.78 32.81
C ASP A 194 6.38 -18.72 31.85
N ASP A 195 6.93 -19.83 32.36
CA ASP A 195 7.82 -20.75 31.61
C ASP A 195 7.22 -21.31 30.30
N GLU A 196 5.90 -21.43 30.21
CA GLU A 196 5.19 -21.93 29.03
C GLU A 196 5.20 -20.92 27.86
N MET A 197 5.23 -19.61 28.17
CA MET A 197 5.28 -18.53 27.17
C MET A 197 6.67 -18.36 26.55
N THR A 198 7.72 -18.76 27.26
CA THR A 198 9.11 -18.75 26.75
C THR A 198 9.29 -19.73 25.59
N ASN A 199 8.60 -20.86 25.64
CA ASN A 199 8.65 -21.89 24.61
C ASN A 199 7.84 -21.49 23.36
N ASP A 200 6.72 -20.79 23.54
CA ASP A 200 5.90 -20.24 22.45
C ASP A 200 6.60 -19.07 21.75
N LEU A 201 7.35 -18.25 22.51
CA LEU A 201 8.20 -17.19 21.97
C LEU A 201 9.37 -17.76 21.17
N ALA A 202 10.04 -18.80 21.66
CA ALA A 202 11.10 -19.50 20.91
C ALA A 202 10.57 -20.07 19.59
N THR A 203 9.42 -20.75 19.64
CA THR A 203 8.75 -21.31 18.45
C THR A 203 8.37 -20.22 17.43
N PHE A 204 7.93 -19.06 17.90
CA PHE A 204 7.61 -17.93 17.04
C PHE A 204 8.87 -17.31 16.40
N VAL A 205 9.94 -17.14 17.17
CA VAL A 205 11.24 -16.65 16.68
C VAL A 205 11.82 -17.61 15.63
N ASP A 206 11.70 -18.92 15.85
CA ASP A 206 12.13 -19.92 14.87
C ASP A 206 11.29 -19.84 13.59
N LYS A 207 9.96 -19.70 13.68
CA LYS A 207 9.11 -19.49 12.50
C LYS A 207 9.40 -18.18 11.75
N LEU A 208 9.77 -17.12 12.47
CA LEU A 208 10.20 -15.86 11.86
C LEU A 208 11.55 -16.01 11.15
N ARG A 209 12.46 -16.80 11.70
CA ARG A 209 13.75 -17.12 11.08
C ARG A 209 13.56 -17.99 9.83
N ASP A 210 12.73 -19.02 9.90
CA ASP A 210 12.36 -19.85 8.75
C ASP A 210 11.71 -19.02 7.62
N LEU A 211 10.87 -18.05 7.98
CA LEU A 211 10.25 -17.13 7.02
C LEU A 211 11.30 -16.17 6.42
N ALA A 212 12.22 -15.63 7.22
CA ALA A 212 13.30 -14.77 6.73
C ALA A 212 14.25 -15.53 5.79
N ASP A 213 14.53 -16.81 6.08
CA ASP A 213 15.33 -17.69 5.22
C ASP A 213 14.59 -17.99 3.90
N ALA A 214 13.27 -18.23 3.95
CA ALA A 214 12.44 -18.39 2.77
C ALA A 214 12.38 -17.11 1.91
N LEU A 215 12.32 -15.93 2.52
CA LEU A 215 12.35 -14.65 1.82
C LEU A 215 13.73 -14.35 1.22
N THR A 216 14.82 -14.74 1.90
CA THR A 216 16.18 -14.66 1.37
C THR A 216 16.38 -15.62 0.19
N ALA A 217 15.75 -16.80 0.22
CA ALA A 217 15.70 -17.71 -0.92
C ALA A 217 14.92 -17.11 -2.10
N PHE A 218 13.84 -16.38 -1.83
CA PHE A 218 13.10 -15.61 -2.84
C PHE A 218 13.91 -14.41 -3.39
N ASN A 219 14.74 -13.75 -2.59
CA ASN A 219 15.60 -12.67 -3.08
C ASN A 219 16.73 -13.19 -4.00
N ASN A 220 17.16 -14.44 -3.77
CA ASN A 220 18.08 -15.15 -4.67
C ASN A 220 17.37 -15.87 -5.82
N TYR A 221 16.06 -15.68 -5.97
CA TYR A 221 15.28 -16.22 -7.09
C TYR A 221 15.73 -15.55 -8.39
N ARG A 222 16.39 -16.31 -9.26
CA ARG A 222 16.71 -15.87 -10.62
C ARG A 222 15.51 -16.18 -11.52
N PRO A 223 14.78 -15.19 -12.06
CA PRO A 223 13.67 -15.43 -12.98
C PRO A 223 14.07 -16.23 -14.23
N GLY A 224 15.36 -16.18 -14.60
CA GLY A 224 15.94 -16.95 -15.70
C GLY A 224 15.91 -18.48 -15.53
N ALA A 225 15.57 -19.01 -14.34
CA ALA A 225 15.36 -20.45 -14.16
C ALA A 225 14.06 -20.98 -14.82
N PHE A 226 13.18 -20.09 -15.29
CA PHE A 226 11.91 -20.45 -15.95
C PHE A 226 11.93 -20.31 -17.47
N ILE A 227 13.01 -19.78 -18.06
CA ILE A 227 13.13 -19.79 -19.51
C ILE A 227 13.96 -21.01 -19.92
N ASP A 228 13.31 -21.95 -20.59
CA ASP A 228 14.02 -23.06 -21.25
C ASP A 228 15.06 -22.44 -22.20
N GLU A 229 16.34 -22.71 -21.93
CA GLU A 229 17.48 -22.20 -22.71
C GLU A 229 17.33 -22.51 -24.21
N ARG A 230 16.62 -23.60 -24.54
CA ARG A 230 16.28 -23.98 -25.92
C ARG A 230 15.26 -23.03 -26.55
N VAL A 231 14.26 -22.60 -25.80
CA VAL A 231 13.24 -21.63 -26.26
C VAL A 231 13.87 -20.26 -26.46
N VAL A 232 14.80 -19.84 -25.58
CA VAL A 232 15.57 -18.60 -25.78
C VAL A 232 16.43 -18.67 -27.05
N ALA A 233 17.11 -19.79 -27.26
CA ALA A 233 17.94 -20.01 -28.44
C ALA A 233 17.10 -20.00 -29.73
N GLU A 234 15.93 -20.65 -29.73
CA GLU A 234 15.01 -20.72 -30.88
C GLU A 234 14.43 -19.34 -31.23
N ILE A 235 14.04 -18.54 -30.23
CA ILE A 235 13.55 -17.17 -30.44
C ILE A 235 14.68 -16.26 -30.97
N ALA A 236 15.90 -16.42 -30.45
CA ALA A 236 17.06 -15.66 -30.91
C ALA A 236 17.44 -15.99 -32.36
N GLU A 237 17.35 -17.27 -32.74
CA GLU A 237 17.60 -17.74 -34.11
C GLU A 237 16.52 -17.23 -35.08
N THR A 238 15.25 -17.33 -34.69
CA THR A 238 14.12 -16.78 -35.46
C THR A 238 14.28 -15.27 -35.71
N ARG A 239 14.73 -14.51 -34.70
CA ARG A 239 15.02 -13.07 -34.86
C ARG A 239 16.17 -12.79 -35.83
N ARG A 240 17.24 -13.59 -35.78
CA ARG A 240 18.38 -13.44 -36.71
C ARG A 240 17.97 -13.73 -38.14
N GLU A 241 17.13 -14.74 -38.37
CA GLU A 241 16.61 -15.04 -39.71
C GLU A 241 15.69 -13.94 -40.23
N GLN A 242 14.80 -13.42 -39.39
CA GLN A 242 13.96 -12.28 -39.75
C GLN A 242 14.79 -11.04 -40.09
N GLN A 243 15.82 -10.74 -39.29
CA GLN A 243 16.73 -9.63 -39.58
C GLN A 243 17.49 -9.83 -40.89
N ARG A 244 17.99 -11.04 -41.18
CA ARG A 244 18.66 -11.33 -42.48
C ARG A 244 17.70 -11.16 -43.66
N ARG A 245 16.47 -11.64 -43.54
CA ARG A 245 15.45 -11.48 -44.60
C ARG A 245 15.07 -10.01 -44.80
N GLN A 246 14.94 -9.26 -43.71
CA GLN A 246 14.63 -7.85 -43.75
C GLN A 246 15.80 -7.05 -44.35
N GLN A 247 17.04 -7.41 -44.03
CA GLN A 247 18.24 -6.79 -44.58
C GLN A 247 18.40 -7.10 -46.07
N ALA A 248 18.18 -8.35 -46.49
CA ALA A 248 18.19 -8.73 -47.90
C ALA A 248 17.09 -8.01 -48.69
N ALA A 249 15.88 -7.89 -48.14
CA ALA A 249 14.80 -7.15 -48.77
C ALA A 249 15.10 -5.63 -48.89
N ILE A 250 15.82 -5.06 -47.92
CA ILE A 250 16.29 -3.67 -47.97
C ILE A 250 17.39 -3.51 -49.03
N GLU A 251 18.30 -4.47 -49.15
CA GLU A 251 19.37 -4.45 -50.14
C GLU A 251 18.82 -4.63 -51.57
N ASP A 252 17.85 -5.53 -51.77
CA ASP A 252 17.19 -5.75 -53.05
C ASP A 252 16.38 -4.51 -53.47
N ALA A 253 15.63 -3.89 -52.56
CA ALA A 253 14.89 -2.65 -52.84
C ALA A 253 15.83 -1.50 -53.22
N ARG A 254 17.02 -1.44 -52.60
CA ARG A 254 18.02 -0.42 -52.92
C ARG A 254 18.70 -0.68 -54.27
N ALA A 255 18.88 -1.94 -54.66
CA ALA A 255 19.43 -2.31 -55.96
C ALA A 255 18.44 -2.05 -57.12
N GLU A 256 17.12 -2.12 -56.86
CA GLU A 256 16.07 -1.75 -57.82
C GLU A 256 15.92 -0.23 -58.00
N GLU A 257 16.22 0.58 -56.97
CA GLU A 257 16.23 2.05 -57.08
C GLU A 257 17.47 2.61 -57.82
N GLU A 258 18.54 1.82 -57.97
CA GLU A 258 19.79 2.19 -58.65
C GLU A 258 19.86 1.75 -60.14
N GLN A 259 18.82 1.11 -60.69
CA GLN A 259 18.67 0.74 -62.11
C GLN A 259 17.69 1.65 -62.87
#